data_AF-A0A7S0K4W5-F1
#
_entry.id   AF-A0A7S0K4W5-F1
#
_cell.length_a   1.000
_cell.length_b   1.000
_cell.length_c   1.000
_cell.angle_alpha   90.00
_cell.angle_beta   90.00
_cell.angle_gamma   90.00
#
_symmetry.space_group_name_H-M   'P 1'
#
loop_
_entity.id
_entity.type
_entity.pdbx_description
1 polymer ?
#
loop_
_entity_poly.entity_id
_entity_poly.type
_entity_poly.pdbx_seq_one_letter_code
_entity_poly.pdbx_strand_id
1 'polypeptide(L)'
;APDAATLRIWSADIPDEQFELDRSDFEGRELRVGDHALVSVSLLPRRVGPVATMLRLNTSLGEVFVEVEAENVPSPYRVQPNVGRRFPLGMAVQPRVKLFNPHPEPLRITQVSTVRGVVTVHPILADGAAGVVVPPMS
;
A
#
# COMPACT_ATOMS: atom_id res chain seq x y z
N ALA A 1 31.80 19.39 -16.42
CA ALA A 1 30.62 19.00 -17.20
C ALA A 1 29.82 18.01 -16.37
N PRO A 2 28.48 18.10 -16.29
CA PRO A 2 27.71 17.02 -15.69
C PRO A 2 27.99 15.73 -16.46
N ASP A 3 28.33 14.67 -15.73
CA ASP A 3 28.67 13.37 -16.30
C ASP A 3 27.43 12.81 -17.01
N ALA A 4 27.46 12.76 -18.34
CA ALA A 4 26.33 12.36 -19.18
C ALA A 4 25.90 10.89 -18.97
N ALA A 5 26.63 10.14 -18.15
CA ALA A 5 26.43 8.72 -17.87
C ALA A 5 25.62 8.44 -16.59
N THR A 6 25.21 9.46 -15.82
CA THR A 6 24.52 9.26 -14.53
C THR A 6 23.07 9.75 -14.58
N LEU A 7 22.13 8.81 -14.41
CA LEU A 7 20.71 9.09 -14.24
C LEU A 7 20.44 9.42 -12.77
N ARG A 8 20.02 10.65 -12.49
CA ARG A 8 19.63 11.06 -11.14
C ARG A 8 18.12 11.11 -11.04
N ILE A 9 17.55 10.44 -10.04
CA ILE A 9 16.13 10.54 -9.71
C ILE A 9 16.01 11.52 -8.56
N TRP A 10 15.19 12.56 -8.73
CA TRP A 10 15.05 13.61 -7.70
C TRP A 10 13.65 13.69 -7.11
N SER A 11 12.65 13.10 -7.76
CA SER A 11 11.33 12.89 -7.17
C SER A 11 10.57 11.78 -7.87
N ALA A 12 9.65 11.15 -7.15
CA ALA A 12 8.67 10.24 -7.69
C ALA A 12 7.28 10.59 -7.15
N ASP A 13 6.26 10.48 -7.99
CA ASP A 13 4.86 10.66 -7.60
C ASP A 13 3.96 9.59 -8.20
N ILE A 14 2.92 9.23 -7.43
CA ILE A 14 1.82 8.37 -7.87
C ILE A 14 0.52 9.07 -7.42
N PRO A 15 -0.35 9.49 -8.36
CA PRO A 15 -1.45 10.41 -8.03
C PRO A 15 -2.68 9.72 -7.41
N ASP A 16 -2.78 8.39 -7.47
CA ASP A 16 -3.93 7.66 -6.93
C ASP A 16 -3.70 7.31 -5.45
N GLU A 17 -4.65 7.71 -4.59
CA GLU A 17 -4.64 7.51 -3.14
C GLU A 17 -4.67 6.05 -2.67
N GLN A 18 -4.92 5.12 -3.59
CA GLN A 18 -4.83 3.69 -3.36
C GLN A 18 -3.42 3.14 -3.57
N PHE A 19 -2.46 3.97 -3.97
CA PHE A 19 -1.06 3.58 -4.03
C PHE A 19 -0.21 4.50 -3.16
N GLU A 20 0.82 3.92 -2.55
CA GLU A 20 1.80 4.63 -1.75
C GLU A 20 3.21 4.25 -2.22
N LEU A 21 4.05 5.26 -2.40
CA LEU A 21 5.47 5.08 -2.71
C LEU A 21 6.30 5.17 -1.43
N ASP A 22 7.29 4.29 -1.30
CA ASP A 22 8.38 4.55 -0.37
C ASP A 22 9.36 5.55 -1.00
N ARG A 23 9.30 6.80 -0.56
CA ARG A 23 10.17 7.87 -1.10
C ARG A 23 11.65 7.62 -0.81
N SER A 24 11.97 6.83 0.22
CA SER A 24 13.35 6.46 0.52
C SER A 24 13.99 5.61 -0.58
N ASP A 25 13.19 4.97 -1.43
CA ASP A 25 13.70 4.26 -2.61
C ASP A 25 14.28 5.19 -3.67
N PHE A 26 13.99 6.50 -3.61
CA PHE A 26 14.37 7.46 -4.65
C PHE A 26 15.26 8.60 -4.16
N GLU A 27 15.15 9.00 -2.90
CA GLU A 27 15.84 10.18 -2.38
C GLU A 27 17.37 10.09 -2.55
N GLY A 28 17.91 10.96 -3.38
CA GLY A 28 19.35 11.08 -3.59
C GLY A 28 19.98 9.94 -4.40
N ARG A 29 19.18 9.10 -5.10
CA ARG A 29 19.73 8.03 -5.93
C ARG A 29 20.32 8.55 -7.24
N GLU A 30 21.52 8.06 -7.52
CA GLU A 30 22.23 8.21 -8.79
C GLU A 30 22.50 6.81 -9.35
N LEU A 31 22.07 6.57 -10.59
CA LEU A 31 22.26 5.31 -11.30
C LEU A 31 23.23 5.53 -12.45
N ARG A 32 24.29 4.75 -12.50
CA ARG A 32 25.21 4.71 -13.64
C ARG A 32 24.68 3.79 -14.72
N VAL A 33 25.29 3.86 -15.90
CA VAL A 33 25.01 2.91 -16.99
C VAL A 33 25.25 1.48 -16.50
N GLY A 34 24.20 0.64 -16.57
CA GLY A 34 24.23 -0.75 -16.10
C GLY A 34 23.71 -0.96 -14.67
N ASP A 35 23.43 0.11 -13.93
CA ASP A 35 22.82 0.00 -12.60
C ASP A 35 21.30 -0.26 -12.70
N HIS A 36 20.76 -0.84 -11.63
CA HIS A 36 19.33 -1.06 -11.46
C HIS A 36 18.87 -0.50 -10.11
N ALA A 37 17.65 0.02 -10.06
CA ALA A 37 16.96 0.39 -8.83
C ALA A 37 15.69 -0.43 -8.67
N LEU A 38 15.37 -0.74 -7.42
CA LEU A 38 14.07 -1.28 -7.04
C LEU A 38 13.24 -0.17 -6.40
N VAL A 39 11.96 -0.21 -6.69
CA VAL A 39 10.96 0.73 -6.19
C VAL A 39 9.86 -0.06 -5.55
N SER A 40 9.56 0.28 -4.30
CA SER A 40 8.47 -0.31 -3.54
C SER A 40 7.22 0.54 -3.74
N VAL A 41 6.20 -0.06 -4.36
CA VAL A 41 4.86 0.50 -4.48
C VAL A 41 3.93 -0.34 -3.63
N SER A 42 3.26 0.28 -2.67
CA SER A 42 2.28 -0.38 -1.79
C SER A 42 0.88 -0.05 -2.28
N LEU A 43 0.03 -1.07 -2.39
CA LEU A 43 -1.39 -0.91 -2.66
C LEU A 43 -2.15 -0.75 -1.33
N LEU A 44 -2.97 0.28 -1.25
CA LEU A 44 -3.88 0.62 -0.16
C LEU A 44 -5.32 0.61 -0.69
N PRO A 45 -5.96 -0.57 -0.79
CA PRO A 45 -7.30 -0.69 -1.33
C PRO A 45 -8.31 0.19 -0.57
N ARG A 46 -8.93 1.14 -1.29
CA ARG A 46 -10.04 1.98 -0.79
C ARG A 46 -11.36 1.66 -1.48
N ARG A 47 -11.28 1.15 -2.70
CA ARG A 47 -12.44 0.81 -3.55
C ARG A 47 -12.21 -0.55 -4.20
N VAL A 48 -13.28 -1.34 -4.27
CA VAL A 48 -13.31 -2.62 -4.99
C VAL A 48 -13.29 -2.35 -6.49
N GLY A 49 -12.62 -3.22 -7.25
CA GLY A 49 -12.51 -3.17 -8.70
C GLY A 49 -11.09 -2.93 -9.21
N PRO A 50 -10.92 -2.82 -10.54
CA PRO A 50 -9.63 -2.49 -11.13
C PRO A 50 -9.24 -1.05 -10.80
N VAL A 51 -7.95 -0.85 -10.57
CA VAL A 51 -7.35 0.47 -10.39
C VAL A 51 -6.06 0.52 -11.21
N ALA A 52 -5.87 1.61 -11.94
CA ALA A 52 -4.68 1.86 -12.72
C ALA A 52 -4.24 3.31 -12.51
N THR A 53 -2.93 3.53 -12.47
CA THR A 53 -2.35 4.86 -12.31
C THR A 53 -0.96 4.90 -12.95
N MET A 54 -0.41 6.10 -13.06
CA MET A 54 0.92 6.31 -13.62
C MET A 54 1.89 6.72 -12.53
N LEU A 55 2.91 5.90 -12.29
CA LEU A 55 4.10 6.30 -11.53
C LEU A 55 4.92 7.24 -12.40
N ARG A 56 5.13 8.45 -11.93
CA ARG A 56 5.99 9.45 -12.58
C ARG A 56 7.31 9.55 -11.82
N LEU A 57 8.40 9.38 -12.55
CA LEU A 57 9.76 9.56 -12.07
C LEU A 57 10.35 10.79 -12.75
N ASN A 58 10.72 11.79 -11.97
CA ASN A 58 11.44 12.95 -12.52
C ASN A 58 12.93 12.68 -12.41
N THR A 59 13.59 12.65 -13.57
CA THR A 59 15.00 12.30 -13.70
C THR A 59 15.82 13.43 -14.32
N SER A 60 17.15 13.30 -14.32
CA SER A 60 18.06 14.22 -15.02
C SER A 60 17.89 14.21 -16.55
N LEU A 61 17.25 13.20 -17.13
CA LEU A 61 17.03 13.06 -18.57
C LEU A 61 15.58 13.36 -18.98
N GLY A 62 14.74 13.79 -18.04
CA GLY A 62 13.31 14.04 -18.26
C GLY A 62 12.43 13.12 -17.40
N GLU A 63 11.18 13.01 -17.80
CA GLU A 63 10.16 12.29 -17.06
C GLU A 63 10.01 10.87 -17.59
N VAL A 64 10.00 9.90 -16.69
CA VAL A 64 9.71 8.50 -17.00
C VAL A 64 8.38 8.14 -16.37
N PHE A 65 7.52 7.52 -17.18
CA PHE A 65 6.18 7.11 -16.78
C PHE A 65 6.10 5.58 -16.79
N VAL A 66 5.65 5.01 -15.68
CA VAL A 66 5.46 3.57 -15.52
C VAL A 66 4.02 3.31 -15.10
N GLU A 67 3.29 2.54 -15.90
CA GLU A 67 1.91 2.18 -15.57
C GLU A 67 1.91 1.15 -14.43
N VAL A 68 1.02 1.38 -13.46
CA VAL A 68 0.81 0.51 -12.30
C VAL A 68 -0.65 0.15 -12.25
N GLU A 69 -0.93 -1.15 -12.32
CA GLU A 69 -2.29 -1.69 -12.28
C GLU A 69 -2.47 -2.66 -11.11
N ALA A 70 -3.67 -2.70 -10.55
CA ALA A 70 -4.07 -3.67 -9.54
C ALA A 70 -5.58 -3.96 -9.62
N GLU A 71 -5.99 -5.10 -9.07
CA GLU A 71 -7.39 -5.46 -8.90
C GLU A 71 -7.72 -5.64 -7.42
N ASN A 72 -8.61 -4.79 -6.90
CA ASN A 72 -9.07 -4.86 -5.51
C ASN A 72 -10.30 -5.75 -5.41
N VAL A 73 -10.16 -6.91 -4.78
CA VAL A 73 -11.30 -7.81 -4.50
C VAL A 73 -11.86 -7.60 -3.10
N PRO A 74 -13.18 -7.79 -2.88
CA PRO A 74 -13.76 -7.68 -1.55
C PRO A 74 -13.17 -8.71 -0.59
N SER A 75 -12.81 -8.27 0.63
CA SER A 75 -12.42 -9.20 1.69
C SER A 75 -13.63 -10.08 2.10
N PRO A 76 -13.48 -11.42 2.14
CA PRO A 76 -14.55 -12.31 2.57
C PRO A 76 -14.91 -12.11 4.05
N TYR A 77 -13.98 -11.56 4.84
CA TYR A 77 -14.18 -11.21 6.24
C TYR A 77 -14.88 -9.85 6.46
N ARG A 78 -15.30 -9.18 5.37
CA ARG A 78 -16.08 -7.93 5.37
C ARG A 78 -15.58 -6.92 6.42
N VAL A 79 -14.27 -6.74 6.48
CA VAL A 79 -13.65 -5.75 7.38
C VAL A 79 -14.26 -4.40 7.03
N GLN A 80 -14.96 -3.79 7.98
CA GLN A 80 -15.50 -2.45 7.79
C GLN A 80 -14.46 -1.42 8.20
N PRO A 81 -13.92 -0.65 7.26
CA PRO A 81 -13.00 0.40 7.62
C PRO A 81 -13.70 1.60 8.25
N ASN A 82 -12.94 2.37 9.06
CA ASN A 82 -13.39 3.64 9.63
C ASN A 82 -12.95 4.82 8.75
N VAL A 83 -13.28 4.81 7.45
CA VAL A 83 -12.94 5.90 6.52
C VAL A 83 -13.83 7.14 6.74
N GLY A 84 -13.28 8.34 6.52
CA GLY A 84 -14.03 9.60 6.49
C GLY A 84 -14.47 10.16 7.84
N ARG A 85 -14.03 9.57 8.96
CA ARG A 85 -14.31 10.11 10.30
C ARG A 85 -13.38 11.27 10.62
N ARG A 86 -13.96 12.43 10.95
CA ARG A 86 -13.22 13.56 11.52
C ARG A 86 -13.04 13.33 13.01
N PHE A 87 -11.78 13.32 13.46
CA PHE A 87 -11.45 13.18 14.87
C PHE A 87 -11.06 14.54 15.46
N PRO A 88 -11.52 14.88 16.68
CA PRO A 88 -11.07 16.09 17.36
C PRO A 88 -9.56 16.02 17.61
N LEU A 89 -8.86 17.11 17.30
CA LEU A 89 -7.43 17.24 17.61
C LEU A 89 -7.22 17.17 19.12
N GLY A 90 -6.22 16.41 19.56
CA GLY A 90 -5.83 16.29 20.97
C GLY A 90 -6.71 15.36 21.82
N MET A 91 -7.68 14.66 21.22
CA MET A 91 -8.50 13.67 21.93
C MET A 91 -8.09 12.25 21.53
N ALA A 92 -7.99 11.35 22.51
CA ALA A 92 -7.77 9.93 22.24
C ALA A 92 -9.00 9.34 21.51
N VAL A 93 -8.74 8.60 20.44
CA VAL A 93 -9.77 7.96 19.62
C VAL A 93 -9.65 6.45 19.77
N GLN A 94 -10.78 5.76 19.93
CA GLN A 94 -10.85 4.29 19.95
C GLN A 94 -11.70 3.81 18.77
N PRO A 95 -11.11 3.65 17.56
CA PRO A 95 -11.85 3.15 16.41
C PRO A 95 -12.26 1.69 16.65
N ARG A 96 -13.53 1.37 16.43
CA ARG A 96 -14.02 -0.02 16.48
C ARG A 96 -13.90 -0.63 15.09
N VAL A 97 -13.15 -1.71 14.97
CA VAL A 97 -13.09 -2.51 13.74
C VAL A 97 -14.08 -3.65 13.86
N LYS A 98 -14.90 -3.86 12.83
CA LYS A 98 -15.82 -5.01 12.73
C LYS A 98 -15.26 -6.02 11.75
N LEU A 99 -15.25 -7.28 12.16
CA LEU A 99 -14.78 -8.41 11.37
C LEU A 99 -15.93 -9.43 11.30
N PHE A 100 -16.29 -9.84 10.09
CA PHE A 100 -17.23 -10.92 9.84
C PHE A 100 -16.45 -12.22 9.66
N ASN A 101 -16.91 -13.31 10.27
CA ASN A 101 -16.40 -14.64 9.98
C ASN A 101 -17.30 -15.31 8.94
N PRO A 102 -16.83 -15.53 7.69
CA PRO A 102 -17.61 -16.20 6.66
C PRO A 102 -17.69 -17.72 6.87
N HIS A 103 -16.99 -18.27 7.85
CA HIS A 103 -16.87 -19.70 8.10
C HIS A 103 -17.60 -20.15 9.37
N PRO A 104 -18.06 -21.41 9.44
CA PRO A 104 -18.65 -21.98 10.66
C PRO A 104 -17.61 -22.23 11.76
N GLU A 105 -16.33 -22.38 11.43
CA GLU A 105 -15.24 -22.58 12.38
C GLU A 105 -14.89 -21.27 13.12
N PRO A 106 -14.43 -21.33 14.38
CA PRO A 106 -13.97 -20.14 15.09
C PRO A 106 -12.81 -19.43 14.37
N LEU A 107 -12.97 -18.13 14.16
CA LEU A 107 -11.92 -17.28 13.62
C LEU A 107 -10.88 -16.96 14.69
N ARG A 108 -9.59 -17.17 14.39
CA ARG A 108 -8.48 -16.73 15.26
C ARG A 108 -7.73 -15.59 14.60
N ILE A 109 -7.47 -14.53 15.37
CA ILE A 109 -6.63 -13.41 14.95
C ILE A 109 -5.24 -13.64 15.52
N THR A 110 -4.25 -13.87 14.67
CA THR A 110 -2.87 -14.13 15.10
C THR A 110 -2.05 -12.86 15.18
N GLN A 111 -2.35 -11.88 14.33
CA GLN A 111 -1.61 -10.63 14.27
C GLN A 111 -2.54 -9.48 13.90
N VAL A 112 -2.38 -8.38 14.64
CA VAL A 112 -2.91 -7.06 14.32
C VAL A 112 -1.72 -6.12 14.28
N SER A 113 -1.47 -5.51 13.13
CA SER A 113 -0.41 -4.52 12.97
C SER A 113 -0.99 -3.22 12.44
N THR A 114 -0.33 -2.11 12.79
CA THR A 114 -0.67 -0.79 12.25
C THR A 114 0.55 -0.17 11.61
N VAL A 115 0.46 0.18 10.33
CA VAL A 115 1.54 0.84 9.60
C VAL A 115 0.94 2.06 8.91
N ARG A 116 1.48 3.25 9.18
CA ARG A 116 1.05 4.53 8.57
C ARG A 116 -0.48 4.75 8.62
N GLY A 117 -1.13 4.34 9.72
CA GLY A 117 -2.58 4.50 9.92
C GLY A 117 -3.45 3.41 9.28
N VAL A 118 -2.86 2.42 8.62
CA VAL A 118 -3.55 1.24 8.07
C VAL A 118 -3.50 0.12 9.10
N VAL A 119 -4.64 -0.53 9.37
CA VAL A 119 -4.74 -1.69 10.26
C VAL A 119 -4.76 -2.95 9.42
N THR A 120 -3.78 -3.83 9.61
CA THR A 120 -3.73 -5.15 8.96
C THR A 120 -4.09 -6.21 9.98
N VAL A 121 -5.00 -7.11 9.62
CA VAL A 121 -5.45 -8.22 10.44
C VAL A 121 -5.20 -9.52 9.70
N HIS A 122 -4.51 -10.46 10.35
CA HIS A 122 -4.24 -11.79 9.78
C HIS A 122 -5.15 -12.84 10.43
N PRO A 123 -6.27 -13.21 9.80
CA PRO A 123 -7.12 -14.29 10.26
C PRO A 123 -6.56 -15.66 9.86
N ILE A 124 -6.71 -16.63 10.76
CA ILE A 124 -6.56 -18.06 10.44
C ILE A 124 -7.79 -18.83 10.93
N LEU A 125 -8.14 -19.89 10.20
CA LEU A 125 -9.13 -20.86 10.67
C LEU A 125 -8.54 -21.68 11.83
N ALA A 126 -9.38 -22.03 12.80
CA ALA A 126 -8.95 -22.75 14.01
C ALA A 126 -8.39 -24.16 13.74
N ASP A 127 -8.63 -24.73 12.57
CA ASP A 127 -8.14 -26.02 12.09
C ASP A 127 -6.75 -25.95 11.41
N GLY A 128 -6.18 -24.75 11.27
CA GLY A 128 -4.86 -24.55 10.68
C GLY A 128 -4.85 -24.52 9.14
N ALA A 129 -6.01 -24.54 8.48
CA ALA A 129 -6.09 -24.32 7.04
C ALA A 129 -5.71 -22.87 6.70
N ALA A 130 -4.71 -22.75 5.81
CA ALA A 130 -3.94 -21.57 5.46
C ALA A 130 -4.71 -20.24 5.52
N GLY A 131 -4.15 -19.31 6.30
CA GLY A 131 -4.54 -17.92 6.31
C GLY A 131 -4.47 -17.32 4.91
N VAL A 132 -5.62 -16.92 4.40
CA VAL A 132 -5.69 -15.97 3.29
C VAL A 132 -4.98 -14.71 3.79
N VAL A 133 -3.86 -14.34 3.16
CA VAL A 133 -3.28 -13.02 3.35
C VAL A 133 -4.27 -12.03 2.73
N VAL A 134 -5.13 -11.49 3.57
CA VAL A 134 -6.05 -10.43 3.19
C VAL A 134 -5.23 -9.15 3.12
N PRO A 135 -5.00 -8.55 1.93
CA PRO A 135 -4.43 -7.21 1.89
C PRO A 135 -5.37 -6.25 2.63
N PRO A 136 -4.84 -5.34 3.46
CA PRO A 136 -5.66 -4.47 4.28
C PRO A 136 -6.54 -3.58 3.40
N MET A 137 -7.87 -3.72 3.48
CA MET A 137 -8.78 -2.70 2.97
C MET A 137 -8.89 -1.57 4.01
N SER A 138 -8.57 -0.34 3.60
CA SER A 138 -8.62 0.86 4.44
C SER A 138 -9.97 1.55 4.47
#